data_AF-A0A534GN41-F1
#
_entry.id   AF-A0A534GN41-F1
#
_cell.length_a   1.000
_cell.length_b   1.000
_cell.length_c   1.000
_cell.angle_alpha   90.00
_cell.angle_beta   90.00
_cell.angle_gamma   90.00
#
_symmetry.space_group_name_H-M   'P 1'
#
loop_
_entity.id
_entity.type
_entity.pdbx_description
1 polymer ?
#
loop_
_entity_poly.entity_id
_entity_poly.type
_entity_poly.pdbx_seq_one_letter_code
_entity_poly.pdbx_strand_id
1 'polypeptide(L)'
;MDWGVFHVEPRFIDLWMRYRRALKQRNTALRLDPAQASAWDPELARLGEAIAESRRRFVTQLQPDWRDTVAALSGLEVELQYVHGWSSEGTLLEALRTTRAQDELRRLTHAGPHRGDVALRLHGRPAREVLSRGQQKLVAVAMT
;
A
#
# COMPACT_ATOMS: atom_id res chain seq x y z
N MET A 1 0.63 -1.63 9.50
CA MET A 1 -0.46 -1.82 8.53
C MET A 1 -0.87 -3.29 8.41
N ASP A 2 0.03 -4.20 7.98
CA ASP A 2 -0.33 -5.62 7.80
C ASP A 2 -0.81 -6.33 9.08
N TRP A 3 -0.30 -5.93 10.25
CA TRP A 3 -0.73 -6.43 11.55
C TRP A 3 -2.22 -6.20 11.86
N GLY A 4 -2.80 -5.08 11.43
CA GLY A 4 -4.23 -4.81 11.61
C GLY A 4 -5.09 -5.69 10.70
N VAL A 5 -4.66 -5.86 9.45
CA VAL A 5 -5.37 -6.71 8.47
C VAL A 5 -5.33 -8.19 8.88
N PHE A 6 -4.23 -8.67 9.49
CA PHE A 6 -4.12 -10.05 9.97
C PHE A 6 -5.20 -10.44 10.98
N HIS A 7 -5.63 -9.52 11.85
CA HIS A 7 -6.65 -9.80 12.86
C HIS A 7 -8.06 -9.85 12.27
N VAL A 8 -8.26 -9.27 11.08
CA VAL A 8 -9.57 -9.13 10.44
C VAL A 8 -9.75 -10.13 9.30
N GLU A 9 -8.67 -10.53 8.63
CA GLU A 9 -8.71 -11.40 7.45
C GLU A 9 -7.77 -12.60 7.56
N PRO A 10 -8.27 -13.79 7.97
CA PRO A 10 -7.45 -14.99 8.17
C PRO A 10 -6.64 -15.43 6.94
N ARG A 11 -7.12 -15.10 5.73
CA ARG A 11 -6.45 -15.45 4.46
C ARG A 11 -5.36 -14.46 4.05
N PHE A 12 -5.25 -13.31 4.71
CA PHE A 12 -4.32 -12.26 4.32
C PHE A 12 -2.85 -12.69 4.49
N ILE A 13 -2.53 -13.47 5.53
CA ILE A 13 -1.19 -14.02 5.75
C ILE A 13 -0.74 -14.86 4.56
N ASP A 14 -1.60 -15.78 4.10
CA ASP A 14 -1.28 -16.65 2.97
C ASP A 14 -1.09 -15.87 1.66
N LEU A 15 -1.96 -14.89 1.41
CA LEU A 15 -1.83 -13.99 0.26
C LEU A 15 -0.51 -13.23 0.32
N TRP A 16 -0.17 -12.65 1.47
CA TRP A 16 1.05 -11.89 1.68
C TRP A 16 2.31 -12.74 1.49
N MET A 17 2.33 -13.96 2.04
CA MET A 17 3.46 -14.87 1.89
C MET A 17 3.68 -15.28 0.43
N ARG A 18 2.60 -15.62 -0.29
CA ARG A 18 2.67 -15.94 -1.72
C ARG A 18 3.15 -14.74 -2.53
N TYR A 19 2.65 -13.54 -2.22
CA TYR A 19 3.06 -12.31 -2.88
C TYR A 19 4.55 -12.01 -2.68
N ARG A 20 5.05 -12.08 -1.44
CA ARG A 20 6.49 -11.89 -1.16
C ARG A 20 7.37 -12.89 -1.90
N ARG A 21 6.90 -14.14 -2.05
CA ARG A 21 7.62 -15.17 -2.80
C ARG A 21 7.67 -14.81 -4.30
N ALA A 22 6.53 -14.52 -4.92
CA ALA A 22 6.47 -14.12 -6.32
C ALA A 22 7.32 -12.85 -6.59
N LEU A 23 7.24 -11.86 -5.70
CA LEU A 23 8.06 -10.64 -5.78
C LEU A 23 9.55 -10.94 -5.72
N LYS A 24 9.98 -11.82 -4.80
CA LYS A 24 11.38 -12.24 -4.69
C LYS A 24 11.85 -12.97 -5.95
N GLN A 25 11.01 -13.81 -6.53
CA GLN A 25 11.33 -14.54 -7.76
C GLN A 25 11.45 -13.59 -8.95
N ARG A 26 10.50 -12.67 -9.14
CA ARG A 26 10.57 -11.62 -10.17
C ARG A 26 11.83 -10.77 -10.03
N ASN A 27 12.14 -10.28 -8.82
CA ASN A 27 13.35 -9.49 -8.57
C ASN A 27 14.65 -10.29 -8.79
N THR A 28 14.60 -11.63 -8.65
CA THR A 28 15.72 -12.49 -8.99
C THR A 28 15.86 -12.63 -10.49
N ALA A 29 14.76 -12.85 -11.22
CA ALA A 29 14.75 -12.85 -12.68
C ALA A 29 15.27 -11.52 -13.25
N LEU A 30 14.80 -10.36 -12.75
CA LEU A 30 15.30 -9.04 -13.18
C LEU A 30 16.83 -8.87 -13.02
N ARG A 31 17.49 -9.61 -12.13
CA ARG A 31 18.94 -9.56 -11.93
C ARG A 31 19.71 -10.52 -12.81
N LEU A 32 19.13 -11.69 -13.10
CA LEU A 32 19.82 -12.80 -13.78
C LEU A 32 19.46 -12.86 -15.27
N ASP A 33 18.17 -12.78 -15.58
CA ASP A 33 17.62 -12.81 -16.93
C ASP A 33 16.32 -11.97 -16.97
N PRO A 34 16.44 -10.67 -17.28
CA PRO A 34 15.30 -9.76 -17.33
C PRO A 34 14.19 -10.21 -18.30
N ALA A 35 14.52 -10.96 -19.35
CA ALA A 35 13.54 -11.44 -20.32
C ALA A 35 12.50 -12.38 -19.66
N GLN A 36 12.91 -13.13 -18.63
CA GLN A 36 12.05 -14.06 -17.90
C GLN A 36 11.26 -13.42 -16.76
N ALA A 37 11.51 -12.16 -16.40
CA ALA A 37 10.84 -11.51 -15.27
C ALA A 37 9.32 -11.40 -15.48
N SER A 38 8.88 -11.20 -16.73
CA SER A 38 7.46 -11.04 -17.08
C SER A 38 6.59 -12.28 -16.83
N ALA A 39 7.20 -13.47 -16.70
CA ALA A 39 6.50 -14.70 -16.35
C ALA A 39 5.82 -14.63 -14.97
N TRP A 40 6.31 -13.76 -14.08
CA TRP A 40 5.77 -13.57 -12.73
C TRP A 40 4.67 -12.50 -12.68
N ASP A 41 4.50 -11.68 -13.71
CA ASP A 41 3.58 -10.53 -13.69
C ASP A 41 2.12 -10.94 -13.41
N PRO A 42 1.54 -12.00 -14.01
CA PRO A 42 0.15 -12.37 -13.75
C PRO A 42 -0.11 -12.79 -12.29
N GLU A 43 0.80 -13.59 -11.71
CA GLU A 43 0.69 -14.02 -10.32
C GLU A 43 0.87 -12.84 -9.36
N LEU A 44 1.87 -11.98 -9.63
CA LEU A 44 2.15 -10.80 -8.84
C LEU A 44 0.98 -9.81 -8.85
N ALA A 45 0.37 -9.60 -10.02
CA ALA A 45 -0.80 -8.74 -10.18
C ALA A 45 -1.99 -9.27 -9.38
N ARG A 46 -2.38 -10.53 -9.59
CA ARG A 46 -3.52 -11.16 -8.90
C ARG A 46 -3.37 -11.12 -7.38
N LEU A 47 -2.20 -11.49 -6.87
CA LEU A 47 -1.94 -11.47 -5.42
C LEU A 47 -1.89 -10.03 -4.90
N GLY A 48 -1.27 -9.12 -5.66
CA GLY A 48 -1.09 -7.75 -5.25
C GLY A 48 -2.40 -6.97 -5.14
N GLU A 49 -3.31 -7.18 -6.08
CA GLU A 49 -4.64 -6.57 -6.08
C GLU A 49 -5.50 -7.10 -4.92
N ALA A 50 -5.46 -8.41 -4.64
CA ALA A 50 -6.16 -8.99 -3.49
C ALA A 50 -5.65 -8.42 -2.15
N ILE A 51 -4.33 -8.22 -2.02
CA ILE A 51 -3.72 -7.58 -0.84
C ILE A 51 -4.17 -6.12 -0.72
N ALA A 52 -4.13 -5.37 -1.82
CA ALA A 52 -4.54 -3.97 -1.83
C ALA A 52 -6.02 -3.81 -1.46
N GLU A 53 -6.89 -4.69 -1.96
CA GLU A 53 -8.32 -4.68 -1.64
C GLU A 53 -8.58 -4.97 -0.15
N SER A 54 -7.88 -5.96 0.42
CA SER A 54 -7.98 -6.28 1.85
C SER A 54 -7.56 -5.10 2.73
N ARG A 55 -6.44 -4.46 2.35
CA ARG A 55 -5.91 -3.27 3.03
C ARG A 55 -6.83 -2.06 2.90
N ARG A 56 -7.43 -1.86 1.72
CA ARG A 56 -8.42 -0.80 1.48
C ARG A 56 -9.63 -0.98 2.38
N ARG A 57 -10.20 -2.19 2.43
CA ARG A 57 -11.33 -2.51 3.31
C ARG A 57 -11.00 -2.25 4.78
N PHE A 58 -9.84 -2.70 5.24
CA PHE A 58 -9.39 -2.44 6.60
C PHE A 58 -9.30 -0.93 6.93
N VAL A 59 -8.68 -0.13 6.05
CA VAL A 59 -8.58 1.32 6.26
C VAL A 59 -9.96 1.99 6.25
N THR A 60 -10.85 1.58 5.36
CA THR A 60 -12.24 2.08 5.33
C THR A 60 -13.01 1.75 6.61
N GLN A 61 -12.82 0.55 7.17
CA GLN A 61 -13.45 0.14 8.42
C GLN A 61 -12.87 0.87 9.64
N LEU A 62 -11.56 1.14 9.65
CA LEU A 62 -10.89 1.86 10.72
C LEU A 62 -11.23 3.37 10.74
N GLN A 63 -11.56 3.93 9.57
CA GLN A 63 -11.73 5.37 9.39
C GLN A 63 -12.68 6.05 10.40
N PRO A 64 -13.89 5.53 10.71
CA PRO A 64 -14.82 6.21 11.61
C PRO A 64 -14.26 6.35 13.03
N ASP A 65 -13.84 5.24 13.64
CA ASP A 65 -13.35 5.20 15.02
C ASP A 65 -12.05 6.01 15.17
N TRP A 66 -11.17 5.93 14.18
CA TRP A 66 -9.93 6.69 14.16
C TRP A 66 -10.18 8.19 14.03
N ARG A 67 -11.09 8.61 13.13
CA ARG A 67 -11.46 10.01 12.97
C ARG A 67 -12.02 10.59 14.26
N ASP A 68 -12.90 9.86 14.94
CA ASP A 68 -13.52 10.32 16.18
C ASP A 68 -12.47 10.50 17.29
N THR A 69 -11.50 9.58 17.36
CA THR A 69 -10.35 9.67 18.29
C THR A 69 -9.48 10.90 18.00
N VAL A 70 -9.15 11.15 16.73
CA VAL A 70 -8.34 12.31 16.33
C VAL A 70 -9.09 13.62 16.58
N ALA A 71 -10.39 13.66 16.29
CA ALA A 71 -11.23 14.83 16.56
C ALA A 71 -11.28 15.13 18.07
N ALA A 72 -11.42 14.12 18.92
CA ALA A 72 -11.42 14.30 20.37
C ALA A 72 -10.08 14.81 20.92
N LEU A 73 -8.95 14.37 20.36
CA LEU A 73 -7.61 14.74 20.83
C LEU A 73 -7.12 16.09 20.29
N SER A 74 -7.56 16.48 19.09
CA SER A 74 -6.95 17.60 18.36
C SER A 74 -7.95 18.61 17.80
N GLY A 75 -9.25 18.30 17.79
CA GLY A 75 -10.29 19.10 17.15
C GLY A 75 -10.24 19.07 15.62
N LEU A 76 -9.50 18.13 15.02
CA LEU A 76 -9.29 18.03 13.58
C LEU A 76 -10.04 16.86 12.95
N GLU A 77 -10.56 17.08 11.75
CA GLU A 77 -11.18 16.02 10.93
C GLU A 77 -10.18 15.49 9.90
N VAL A 78 -9.39 14.50 10.30
CA VAL A 78 -8.41 13.86 9.43
C VAL A 78 -8.99 12.59 8.80
N GLU A 79 -8.64 12.33 7.55
CA GLU A 79 -9.04 11.15 6.79
C GLU A 79 -7.83 10.24 6.52
N LEU A 80 -8.02 8.94 6.71
CA LEU A 80 -7.13 7.88 6.26
C LEU A 80 -7.46 7.56 4.80
N GLN A 81 -6.44 7.62 3.94
CA GLN A 81 -6.52 7.20 2.56
C GLN A 81 -5.53 6.08 2.30
N TYR A 82 -6.02 4.93 1.85
CA TYR A 82 -5.12 3.86 1.40
C TYR A 82 -4.51 4.19 0.03
N VAL A 83 -3.19 4.08 -0.06
CA VAL A 83 -2.41 4.21 -1.29
C VAL A 83 -1.87 2.83 -1.65
N HIS A 84 -2.23 2.30 -2.80
CA HIS A 84 -1.94 0.90 -3.14
C HIS A 84 -0.53 0.65 -3.70
N GLY A 85 0.23 1.70 -4.05
CA GLY A 85 1.65 1.56 -4.43
C GLY A 85 1.92 1.34 -5.92
N TRP A 86 0.97 1.66 -6.79
CA TRP A 86 1.15 1.79 -8.24
C TRP A 86 0.24 2.89 -8.77
N SER A 87 0.25 3.12 -10.09
CA SER A 87 -0.64 4.10 -10.75
C SER A 87 -2.10 3.85 -10.36
N SER A 88 -2.82 4.89 -9.96
CA SER A 88 -4.27 4.83 -9.71
C SER A 88 -5.08 4.53 -10.99
N GLU A 89 -4.47 4.73 -12.15
CA GLU A 89 -5.03 4.38 -13.43
C GLU A 89 -4.62 2.96 -13.81
N GLY A 90 -5.63 2.10 -13.96
CA GLY A 90 -5.45 0.72 -14.43
C GLY A 90 -5.16 -0.31 -13.34
N THR A 91 -4.93 -1.52 -13.82
CA THR A 91 -4.62 -2.72 -13.04
C THR A 91 -3.15 -2.76 -12.64
N LEU A 92 -2.81 -3.58 -11.63
CA LEU A 92 -1.41 -3.81 -11.28
C LEU A 92 -0.64 -4.46 -12.44
N LEU A 93 -1.30 -5.29 -13.24
CA LEU A 93 -0.68 -5.91 -14.42
C LEU A 93 -0.25 -4.87 -15.46
N GLU A 94 -1.10 -3.87 -15.72
CA GLU A 94 -0.77 -2.76 -16.63
C GLU A 94 0.37 -1.92 -16.05
N ALA A 95 0.35 -1.63 -14.75
CA ALA A 95 1.44 -0.91 -14.10
C ALA A 95 2.79 -1.66 -14.23
N LEU A 96 2.81 -2.97 -14.01
CA LEU A 96 4.03 -3.80 -14.16
C LEU A 96 4.57 -3.80 -15.59
N ARG A 97 3.68 -3.77 -16.59
CA ARG A 97 4.05 -3.65 -18.01
C ARG A 97 4.65 -2.28 -18.32
N THR A 98 3.99 -1.21 -17.84
CA THR A 98 4.44 0.18 -18.05
C THR A 98 5.78 0.45 -17.38
N THR A 99 6.03 -0.09 -16.19
CA THR A 99 7.29 0.12 -15.47
C THR A 99 8.40 -0.88 -15.86
N ARG A 100 8.18 -1.74 -16.86
CA ARG A 100 9.10 -2.83 -17.21
C ARG A 100 10.53 -2.35 -17.46
N ALA A 101 10.73 -1.38 -18.35
CA ALA A 101 12.07 -0.89 -18.69
C ALA A 101 12.80 -0.30 -17.46
N GLN A 102 12.07 0.38 -16.58
CA GLN A 102 12.61 0.90 -15.33
C GLN A 102 12.97 -0.22 -14.36
N ASP A 103 12.12 -1.23 -14.23
CA ASP A 103 12.34 -2.39 -13.35
C ASP A 103 13.56 -3.20 -13.80
N GLU A 104 13.75 -3.37 -15.12
CA GLU A 104 14.91 -4.04 -15.72
C GLU A 104 16.20 -3.27 -15.44
N LEU A 105 16.20 -1.95 -15.66
CA LEU A 105 17.34 -1.08 -15.38
C LEU A 105 17.73 -1.09 -13.89
N ARG A 106 16.73 -1.01 -12.99
CA ARG A 106 16.94 -0.93 -11.54
C ARG A 106 17.02 -2.28 -10.86
N ARG A 107 16.76 -3.37 -11.58
CA ARG A 107 16.74 -4.75 -11.11
C ARG A 107 15.83 -4.97 -9.89
N LEU A 108 14.72 -4.24 -9.86
CA LEU A 108 13.76 -4.22 -8.76
C LEU A 108 12.37 -3.89 -9.28
N THR A 109 11.37 -4.61 -8.79
CA THR A 109 9.96 -4.30 -9.07
C THR A 109 9.53 -3.02 -8.35
N HIS A 110 8.99 -2.06 -9.10
CA HIS A 110 8.49 -0.81 -8.52
C HIS A 110 7.00 -0.82 -8.20
N ALA A 111 6.17 -1.44 -9.02
CA ALA A 111 4.71 -1.43 -8.84
C ALA A 111 4.23 -2.54 -7.91
N GLY A 112 3.36 -2.21 -6.95
CA GLY A 112 2.61 -3.20 -6.16
C GLY A 112 2.42 -2.82 -4.70
N PRO A 113 1.64 -3.62 -3.94
CA PRO A 113 1.29 -3.30 -2.56
C PRO A 113 2.48 -3.24 -1.59
N HIS A 114 3.65 -3.76 -1.94
CA HIS A 114 4.86 -3.57 -1.13
C HIS A 114 5.33 -2.10 -1.08
N ARG A 115 4.84 -1.25 -1.99
CA ARG A 115 5.00 0.22 -1.94
C ARG A 115 3.76 0.94 -1.43
N GLY A 116 2.71 0.21 -1.07
CA GLY A 116 1.48 0.80 -0.56
C GLY A 116 1.65 1.37 0.85
N ASP A 117 0.86 2.39 1.17
CA ASP A 117 0.93 3.14 2.41
C ASP A 117 -0.47 3.67 2.82
N VAL A 118 -0.59 4.26 4.01
CA VAL A 118 -1.79 5.00 4.44
C VAL A 118 -1.45 6.47 4.57
N ALA A 119 -2.03 7.28 3.69
CA ALA A 119 -1.89 8.72 3.69
C ALA A 119 -2.92 9.36 4.64
N LEU A 120 -2.50 10.44 5.30
CA LEU A 120 -3.38 11.29 6.09
C LEU A 120 -3.80 12.50 5.27
N ARG A 121 -5.10 12.79 5.20
CA ARG A 121 -5.65 13.96 4.52
C ARG A 121 -6.46 14.84 5.45
N LEU A 122 -6.33 16.15 5.26
CA LEU A 122 -7.14 17.17 5.92
C LEU A 122 -7.70 18.10 4.84
N HIS A 123 -9.02 18.14 4.70
CA HIS A 123 -9.72 18.91 3.66
C HIS A 123 -9.16 18.65 2.25
N GLY A 124 -8.95 17.37 1.89
CA GLY A 124 -8.43 16.96 0.59
C GLY A 124 -6.93 17.17 0.36
N ARG A 125 -6.20 17.78 1.31
CA ARG A 125 -4.75 18.02 1.21
C ARG A 125 -3.96 17.08 2.12
N PRO A 126 -2.70 16.73 1.77
CA PRO A 126 -1.84 15.96 2.66
C PRO A 126 -1.72 16.63 4.03
N ALA A 127 -2.03 15.91 5.11
CA ALA A 127 -2.08 16.48 6.45
C ALA A 127 -0.73 17.09 6.87
N ARG A 128 0.40 16.51 6.43
CA ARG A 128 1.74 17.05 6.68
C ARG A 128 1.96 18.48 6.20
N GLU A 129 1.23 18.91 5.17
CA GLU A 129 1.35 20.24 4.55
C GLU A 129 0.46 21.28 5.23
N VAL A 130 -0.52 20.84 6.02
CA VAL A 130 -1.52 21.73 6.65
C VAL A 130 -1.34 21.79 8.18
N LEU A 131 -0.92 20.69 8.80
CA LEU A 131 -0.83 20.58 10.24
C LEU A 131 0.40 21.29 10.82
N SER A 132 0.20 22.02 11.91
CA SER A 132 1.29 22.50 12.76
C SER A 132 2.05 21.33 13.40
N ARG A 133 3.29 21.58 13.87
CA ARG A 133 4.11 20.55 14.55
C ARG A 133 3.43 19.93 15.78
N GLY A 134 2.61 20.70 16.51
CA GLY A 134 1.85 20.21 17.67
C GLY A 134 0.74 19.25 17.25
N GLN A 135 -0.03 19.60 16.22
CA GLN A 135 -1.08 18.75 15.68
C GLN A 135 -0.52 17.47 15.03
N GLN A 136 0.63 17.56 14.35
CA GLN A 136 1.30 16.38 13.81
C GLN A 136 1.65 15.35 14.90
N LYS A 137 2.08 15.81 16.09
CA LYS A 137 2.34 14.93 17.23
C LYS A 137 1.06 14.27 17.75
N LEU A 138 -0.02 15.03 17.91
CA LEU A 138 -1.30 14.51 18.38
C LEU A 138 -1.87 13.45 17.43
N VAL A 139 -1.84 13.73 16.13
CA VAL A 139 -2.29 12.78 15.10
C VAL A 139 -1.39 11.53 15.06
N ALA A 140 -0.08 11.68 15.27
CA ALA A 140 0.83 10.53 15.36
C ALA A 140 0.54 9.64 16.58
N VAL A 141 0.16 10.20 17.72
CA VAL A 141 -0.24 9.43 18.91
C VAL A 141 -1.51 8.63 18.66
N ALA A 142 -2.45 9.15 17.86
CA ALA A 142 -3.65 8.41 17.48
C ALA A 142 -3.37 7.24 16.49
N MET A 143 -2.14 7.10 15.98
CA MET A 143 -1.72 6.03 15.07
C MET A 143 -0.95 4.89 15.76
N THR A 144 -0.60 5.04 17.04
CA THR A 144 0.11 4.06 17.87
C THR A 144 -0.82 3.38 18.86
#